data_AF-A0A7S0Y1P9-F1
#
_entry.id   AF-A0A7S0Y1P9-F1
#
_cell.length_a   1.000
_cell.length_b   1.000
_cell.length_c   1.000
_cell.angle_alpha   90.00
_cell.angle_beta   90.00
_cell.angle_gamma   90.00
#
_symmetry.space_group_name_H-M   'P 1'
#
loop_
_entity.id
_entity.type
_entity.pdbx_description
1 polymer ?
#
loop_
_entity_poly.entity_id
_entity_poly.type
_entity_poly.pdbx_seq_one_letter_code
_entity_poly.pdbx_strand_id
1 'polypeptide(L)'
;IGEANYGGRVTDAWDRRLVNTYLDTWYCDEAINTENFKLSSLATYYIPDDGPLQSYKDYIAQLPNFDAPEAFGQHGNADIASQIEDTVELLESILMMQPRVAGGGGATREELVDDMAKGLLEQVPAPLDLDAIIKAKMDDQSALHVVLFQEIERYNIMLGGVRRQLADLRKAVKGTVVMTAELEDVFICMFDGRIPASWLK
;
A
#
# COMPACT_ATOMS: atom_id res chain seq x y z
N ILE A 1 26.90 -18.04 -3.53
CA ILE A 1 25.57 -18.68 -3.44
C ILE A 1 24.47 -17.69 -3.84
N GLY A 2 24.42 -16.48 -3.27
CA GLY A 2 23.43 -15.45 -3.59
C GLY A 2 23.31 -15.13 -5.08
N GLU A 3 24.41 -14.76 -5.74
CA GLU A 3 24.36 -14.36 -7.15
C GLU A 3 24.08 -15.52 -8.12
N ALA A 4 24.70 -16.68 -7.91
CA ALA A 4 24.58 -17.81 -8.83
C ALA A 4 23.23 -18.56 -8.72
N ASN A 5 22.69 -18.72 -7.50
CA ASN A 5 21.45 -19.49 -7.28
C ASN A 5 20.20 -18.60 -7.21
N TYR A 6 20.33 -17.36 -6.73
CA TYR A 6 19.20 -16.44 -6.53
C TYR A 6 19.24 -15.20 -7.45
N GLY A 7 20.39 -14.87 -8.04
CA GLY A 7 20.57 -13.65 -8.84
C GLY A 7 19.73 -13.58 -10.13
N GLY A 8 19.31 -14.73 -10.67
CA GLY A 8 18.35 -14.76 -11.79
C GLY A 8 16.88 -14.56 -11.37
N ARG A 9 16.57 -14.71 -10.08
CA ARG A 9 15.21 -14.57 -9.52
C ARG A 9 15.00 -13.24 -8.79
N VAL A 10 16.10 -12.64 -8.30
CA VAL A 10 16.10 -11.36 -7.58
C VAL A 10 16.66 -10.26 -8.50
N THR A 11 15.74 -9.55 -9.15
CA THR A 11 16.07 -8.51 -10.12
C THR A 11 16.40 -7.18 -9.48
N ASP A 12 15.75 -6.84 -8.36
CA ASP A 12 15.96 -5.59 -7.63
C ASP A 12 17.28 -5.57 -6.87
N ALA A 13 17.96 -4.42 -6.86
CA ALA A 13 19.27 -4.26 -6.25
C ALA A 13 19.21 -4.26 -4.71
N TRP A 14 18.12 -3.75 -4.13
CA TRP A 14 17.92 -3.74 -2.67
C TRP A 14 17.60 -5.13 -2.17
N ASP A 15 16.75 -5.86 -2.88
CA ASP A 15 16.46 -7.26 -2.55
C ASP A 15 17.72 -8.13 -2.63
N ARG A 16 18.57 -7.89 -3.63
CA ARG A 16 19.84 -8.61 -3.76
C ARG A 16 20.77 -8.32 -2.59
N ARG A 17 20.84 -7.06 -2.17
CA ARG A 17 21.62 -6.65 -0.99
C ARG A 17 21.10 -7.34 0.27
N LEU A 18 19.78 -7.41 0.44
CA LEU A 18 19.14 -8.08 1.57
C LEU A 18 19.52 -9.57 1.62
N VAL A 19 19.36 -10.29 0.50
CA VAL A 19 19.70 -11.71 0.40
C VAL A 19 21.17 -11.96 0.71
N ASN A 20 22.07 -11.15 0.17
CA ASN A 20 23.50 -11.28 0.49
C ASN A 20 23.78 -11.03 1.97
N THR A 21 23.10 -10.06 2.60
CA THR A 21 23.24 -9.79 4.05
C THR A 21 22.81 -11.00 4.89
N TYR A 22 21.70 -11.67 4.53
CA TYR A 22 21.29 -12.91 5.20
C TYR A 22 22.31 -14.03 5.02
N LEU A 23 22.83 -14.20 3.80
CA LEU A 23 23.85 -15.21 3.53
C LEU A 23 25.13 -14.95 4.33
N ASP A 24 25.63 -13.73 4.35
CA ASP A 24 26.87 -13.38 5.08
C ASP A 24 26.70 -13.54 6.59
N THR A 25 25.49 -13.33 7.12
CA THR A 25 25.20 -13.48 8.55
C THR A 25 25.19 -14.95 9.00
N TRP A 26 24.64 -15.85 8.17
CA TRP A 26 24.46 -17.26 8.54
C TRP A 26 25.53 -18.19 7.97
N TYR A 27 26.17 -17.84 6.86
CA TYR A 27 27.29 -18.60 6.27
C TYR A 27 28.63 -17.99 6.73
N CYS A 28 28.92 -18.11 8.01
CA CYS A 28 30.14 -17.62 8.63
C CYS A 28 30.87 -18.75 9.39
N ASP A 29 32.17 -18.59 9.62
CA ASP A 29 32.96 -19.58 10.37
C ASP A 29 32.46 -19.75 11.81
N GLU A 30 31.85 -18.70 12.38
CA GLU A 30 31.25 -18.75 13.73
C GLU A 30 30.08 -19.73 13.81
N ALA A 31 29.32 -19.89 12.73
CA ALA A 31 28.20 -20.83 12.67
C ALA A 31 28.64 -22.30 12.76
N ILE A 32 29.90 -22.60 12.42
CA ILE A 32 30.48 -23.95 12.47
C ILE A 32 31.21 -24.17 13.81
N ASN A 33 31.92 -23.15 14.29
CA ASN A 33 32.81 -23.28 15.44
C ASN A 33 32.14 -23.02 16.80
N THR A 34 30.91 -22.50 16.80
CA THR A 34 30.17 -22.15 18.03
C THR A 34 29.10 -23.19 18.30
N GLU A 35 29.16 -23.84 19.47
CA GLU A 35 28.09 -24.70 19.94
C GLU A 35 26.78 -23.91 20.07
N ASN A 36 25.68 -24.45 19.52
CA ASN A 36 24.37 -23.80 19.51
C ASN A 36 24.39 -22.35 19.00
N PHE A 37 25.06 -22.13 17.85
CA PHE A 37 25.09 -20.82 17.19
C PHE A 37 23.67 -20.30 16.95
N LYS A 38 23.36 -19.12 17.50
CA LYS A 38 22.02 -18.52 17.43
C LYS A 38 21.79 -17.87 16.07
N LEU A 39 20.68 -18.24 15.44
CA LEU A 39 20.26 -17.69 14.14
C LEU A 39 19.48 -16.39 14.26
N SER A 40 19.00 -16.07 15.47
CA SER A 40 18.16 -14.93 15.81
C SER A 40 18.52 -14.39 17.19
N SER A 41 17.96 -13.24 17.57
CA SER A 41 17.96 -12.75 18.96
C SER A 41 17.23 -13.71 19.93
N LEU A 42 16.38 -14.59 19.40
CA LEU A 42 15.66 -15.60 20.17
C LEU A 42 16.55 -16.78 20.55
N ALA A 43 16.39 -17.26 21.79
CA ALA A 43 17.18 -18.39 22.31
C ALA A 43 16.78 -19.75 21.72
N THR A 44 15.59 -19.85 21.11
CA THR A 44 15.03 -21.09 20.56
C THR A 44 15.54 -21.43 19.17
N TYR A 45 16.08 -20.45 18.42
CA TYR A 45 16.54 -20.65 17.05
C TYR A 45 18.06 -20.68 17.02
N TYR A 46 18.61 -21.88 17.07
CA TYR A 46 20.04 -22.15 16.96
C TYR A 46 20.34 -23.35 16.05
N ILE A 47 21.60 -23.49 15.67
CA ILE A 47 22.12 -24.66 14.94
C ILE A 47 22.38 -25.79 15.96
N PRO A 48 21.62 -26.91 15.93
CA PRO A 48 21.82 -28.00 16.87
C PRO A 48 23.11 -28.79 16.55
N ASP A 49 23.64 -29.48 17.56
CA ASP A 49 24.85 -30.30 17.41
C ASP A 49 24.69 -31.42 16.37
N ASP A 50 25.83 -31.83 15.81
CA ASP A 50 25.89 -32.90 14.81
C ASP A 50 25.30 -34.21 15.35
N GLY A 51 24.26 -34.70 14.69
CA GLY A 51 23.55 -35.91 15.09
C GLY A 51 22.91 -36.68 13.94
N PRO A 52 22.23 -37.80 14.25
CA PRO A 52 21.46 -38.54 13.26
C PRO A 52 20.27 -37.70 12.77
N LEU A 53 19.72 -38.00 11.58
CA LEU A 53 18.56 -37.29 11.03
C LEU A 53 17.40 -37.10 12.03
N GLN A 54 17.20 -38.07 12.93
CA GLN A 54 16.16 -38.02 13.93
C GLN A 54 16.34 -36.88 14.95
N SER A 55 17.57 -36.56 15.37
CA SER A 55 17.81 -35.47 16.32
C SER A 55 17.40 -34.11 15.73
N TYR A 56 17.71 -33.87 14.46
CA TYR A 56 17.27 -32.66 13.75
C TYR A 56 15.74 -32.56 13.65
N LYS A 57 15.06 -33.68 13.38
CA LYS A 57 13.59 -33.71 13.33
C LYS A 57 12.97 -33.43 14.70
N ASP A 58 13.51 -34.05 15.74
CA ASP A 58 13.04 -33.87 17.11
C ASP A 58 13.26 -32.42 17.60
N TYR A 59 14.35 -31.78 17.17
CA TYR A 59 14.60 -30.36 17.41
C TYR A 59 13.61 -29.45 16.68
N ILE A 60 13.40 -29.66 15.36
CA ILE A 60 12.42 -28.89 14.58
C ILE A 60 11.01 -29.04 15.17
N ALA A 61 10.65 -30.22 15.68
CA ALA A 61 9.36 -30.47 16.31
C ALA A 61 9.17 -29.74 17.66
N GLN A 62 10.25 -29.26 18.29
CA GLN A 62 10.19 -28.45 19.51
C GLN A 62 10.03 -26.95 19.21
N LEU A 63 10.22 -26.52 17.97
CA LEU A 63 10.07 -25.13 17.59
C LEU A 63 8.59 -24.69 17.67
N PRO A 64 8.33 -23.41 17.94
CA PRO A 64 6.97 -22.88 17.94
C PRO A 64 6.28 -23.08 16.59
N ASN A 65 4.96 -23.30 16.60
CA ASN A 65 4.16 -23.31 15.37
C ASN A 65 4.02 -21.91 14.73
N PHE A 66 4.24 -20.86 15.52
CA PHE A 66 4.18 -19.48 15.08
C PHE A 66 5.52 -18.81 15.37
N ASP A 67 6.22 -18.44 14.30
CA ASP A 67 7.51 -17.77 14.38
C ASP A 67 7.31 -16.28 14.64
N ALA A 68 8.02 -15.75 15.64
CA ALA A 68 8.03 -14.30 15.88
C ALA A 68 8.89 -13.58 14.81
N PRO A 69 8.64 -12.30 14.50
CA PRO A 69 9.41 -11.55 13.50
C PRO A 69 10.93 -11.58 13.72
N GLU A 70 11.34 -11.61 14.98
CA GLU A 70 12.75 -11.68 15.38
C GLU A 70 13.43 -12.94 14.85
N ALA A 71 12.71 -14.05 14.65
CA ALA A 71 13.24 -15.28 14.06
C ALA A 71 13.79 -15.03 12.65
N PHE A 72 13.25 -14.04 11.94
CA PHE A 72 13.67 -13.62 10.61
C PHE A 72 14.57 -12.38 10.62
N GLY A 73 15.02 -11.93 11.80
CA GLY A 73 15.83 -10.71 11.95
C GLY A 73 15.02 -9.42 11.79
N GLN A 74 13.69 -9.48 11.87
CA GLN A 74 12.80 -8.34 11.75
C GLN A 74 12.44 -7.75 13.13
N HIS A 75 11.99 -6.51 13.14
CA HIS A 75 11.43 -5.88 14.34
C HIS A 75 10.02 -6.43 14.62
N GLY A 76 9.61 -6.53 15.88
CA GLY A 76 8.26 -6.98 16.27
C GLY A 76 7.10 -6.18 15.66
N ASN A 77 7.35 -5.00 15.08
CA ASN A 77 6.35 -4.23 14.34
C ASN A 77 5.93 -4.89 13.02
N ALA A 78 6.72 -5.83 12.49
CA ALA A 78 6.35 -6.56 11.28
C ALA A 78 5.11 -7.44 11.52
N ASP A 79 4.98 -8.03 12.71
CA ASP A 79 3.77 -8.78 13.09
C ASP A 79 2.54 -7.86 13.15
N ILE A 80 2.70 -6.66 13.74
CA ILE A 80 1.63 -5.65 13.75
C ILE A 80 1.22 -5.26 12.32
N ALA A 81 2.20 -5.03 11.43
CA ALA A 81 1.92 -4.68 10.05
C ALA A 81 1.17 -5.80 9.30
N SER A 82 1.60 -7.05 9.47
CA SER A 82 0.92 -8.22 8.90
C SER A 82 -0.51 -8.35 9.41
N GLN A 83 -0.73 -8.20 10.72
CA GLN A 83 -2.07 -8.27 11.32
C GLN A 83 -2.99 -7.15 10.83
N ILE A 84 -2.44 -5.95 10.61
CA ILE A 84 -3.20 -4.84 10.01
C ILE A 84 -3.61 -5.20 8.58
N GLU A 85 -2.70 -5.75 7.77
CA GLU A 85 -2.98 -6.15 6.39
C GLU A 85 -4.05 -7.25 6.32
N ASP A 86 -3.90 -8.32 7.11
CA ASP A 86 -4.90 -9.40 7.21
C ASP A 86 -6.26 -8.87 7.67
N THR A 87 -6.28 -7.92 8.61
CA THR A 87 -7.51 -7.31 9.10
C THR A 87 -8.18 -6.45 8.02
N VAL A 88 -7.39 -5.70 7.24
CA VAL A 88 -7.91 -4.91 6.12
C VAL A 88 -8.51 -5.84 5.06
N GLU A 89 -7.81 -6.92 4.69
CA GLU A 89 -8.33 -7.90 3.72
C GLU A 89 -9.63 -8.55 4.21
N LEU A 90 -9.71 -8.89 5.50
CA LEU A 90 -10.92 -9.44 6.11
C LEU A 90 -12.09 -8.44 6.05
N LEU A 91 -11.84 -7.17 6.41
CA LEU A 91 -12.86 -6.12 6.39
C LEU A 91 -13.34 -5.81 4.98
N GLU A 92 -12.44 -5.77 4.00
CA GLU A 92 -12.79 -5.62 2.58
C GLU A 92 -13.64 -6.79 2.10
N SER A 93 -13.27 -8.02 2.46
CA SER A 93 -14.04 -9.22 2.14
C SER A 93 -15.45 -9.17 2.73
N ILE A 94 -15.60 -8.70 3.98
CA ILE A 94 -16.91 -8.51 4.63
C ILE A 94 -17.74 -7.44 3.88
N LEU A 95 -17.12 -6.32 3.50
CA LEU A 95 -17.79 -5.26 2.74
C LEU A 95 -18.30 -5.78 1.39
N MET A 96 -17.51 -6.62 0.70
CA MET A 96 -17.92 -7.24 -0.56
C MET A 96 -19.12 -8.18 -0.43
N MET A 97 -19.29 -8.83 0.73
CA MET A 97 -20.44 -9.70 1.01
C MET A 97 -21.71 -8.93 1.42
N GLN A 98 -21.61 -7.63 1.70
CA GLN A 98 -22.76 -6.84 2.15
C GLN A 98 -23.83 -6.71 1.05
N PRO A 99 -25.12 -7.00 1.35
CA PRO A 99 -26.20 -6.87 0.38
C PRO A 99 -26.29 -5.45 -0.20
N ARG A 100 -26.23 -5.34 -1.53
CA ARG A 100 -26.30 -4.06 -2.24
C ARG A 100 -27.70 -3.46 -2.34
N VAL A 101 -28.71 -4.07 -1.75
CA VAL A 101 -30.08 -3.55 -1.74
C VAL A 101 -30.54 -3.47 -0.30
N ALA A 102 -30.57 -2.26 0.26
CA ALA A 102 -31.12 -2.00 1.57
C ALA A 102 -32.63 -1.72 1.44
N GLY A 103 -33.47 -2.64 1.94
CA GLY A 103 -34.93 -2.51 1.93
C GLY A 103 -35.50 -1.69 3.08
N GLY A 104 -34.89 -0.56 3.46
CA GLY A 104 -35.30 0.26 4.61
C GLY A 104 -35.37 1.75 4.28
N GLY A 105 -36.41 2.44 4.80
CA GLY A 105 -36.71 3.86 4.55
C GLY A 105 -35.76 4.87 5.21
N GLY A 106 -34.46 4.74 4.95
CA GLY A 106 -33.45 5.77 5.19
C GLY A 106 -33.13 6.57 3.92
N ALA A 107 -32.18 7.51 4.03
CA ALA A 107 -31.66 8.24 2.87
C ALA A 107 -31.16 7.24 1.80
N THR A 108 -31.47 7.53 0.54
CA THR A 108 -31.07 6.65 -0.56
C THR A 108 -29.56 6.69 -0.75
N ARG A 109 -28.99 5.67 -1.42
CA ARG A 109 -27.55 5.64 -1.71
C ARG A 109 -27.16 6.83 -2.57
N GLU A 110 -28.06 7.19 -3.47
CA GLU A 110 -28.03 8.34 -4.34
C GLU A 110 -27.96 9.66 -3.56
N GLU A 111 -28.82 9.85 -2.56
CA GLU A 111 -28.80 11.05 -1.71
C GLU A 111 -27.49 11.17 -0.92
N LEU A 112 -27.03 10.07 -0.31
CA LEU A 112 -25.77 10.06 0.43
C LEU A 112 -24.58 10.45 -0.45
N VAL A 113 -24.49 9.86 -1.66
CA VAL A 113 -23.40 10.15 -2.59
C VAL A 113 -23.50 11.58 -3.15
N ASP A 114 -24.70 12.14 -3.41
CA ASP A 114 -24.84 13.55 -3.83
C ASP A 114 -24.35 14.50 -2.73
N ASP A 115 -24.69 14.23 -1.47
CA ASP A 115 -24.27 15.04 -0.32
C ASP A 115 -22.76 14.97 -0.11
N MET A 116 -22.16 13.78 -0.19
CA MET A 116 -20.70 13.60 -0.13
C MET A 116 -20.01 14.33 -1.30
N ALA A 117 -20.52 14.19 -2.53
CA ALA A 117 -19.95 14.86 -3.69
C ALA A 117 -20.05 16.37 -3.59
N LYS A 118 -21.15 16.89 -3.03
CA LYS A 118 -21.31 18.32 -2.75
C LYS A 118 -20.29 18.80 -1.72
N GLY A 119 -20.14 18.10 -0.60
CA GLY A 119 -19.17 18.44 0.44
C GLY A 119 -17.72 18.43 -0.10
N LEU A 120 -17.36 17.43 -0.90
CA LEU A 120 -16.05 17.38 -1.54
C LEU A 120 -15.85 18.53 -2.53
N LEU A 121 -16.83 18.86 -3.36
CA LEU A 121 -16.74 20.00 -4.29
C LEU A 121 -16.49 21.34 -3.58
N GLU A 122 -17.05 21.52 -2.38
CA GLU A 122 -16.83 22.71 -1.56
C GLU A 122 -15.41 22.75 -0.94
N GLN A 123 -14.83 21.58 -0.66
CA GLN A 123 -13.48 21.46 -0.08
C GLN A 123 -12.36 21.46 -1.13
N VAL A 124 -12.62 21.00 -2.35
CA VAL A 124 -11.60 20.95 -3.41
C VAL A 124 -11.15 22.37 -3.76
N PRO A 125 -9.86 22.71 -3.61
CA PRO A 125 -9.35 24.06 -3.92
C PRO A 125 -9.57 24.47 -5.36
N ALA A 126 -9.61 25.79 -5.61
CA ALA A 126 -9.60 26.31 -6.97
C ALA A 126 -8.23 26.02 -7.63
N PRO A 127 -8.20 25.81 -8.96
CA PRO A 127 -6.94 25.70 -9.70
C PRO A 127 -6.05 26.91 -9.41
N LEU A 128 -4.75 26.65 -9.29
CA LEU A 128 -3.75 27.69 -9.08
C LEU A 128 -3.55 28.48 -10.37
N ASP A 129 -3.46 29.81 -10.27
CA ASP A 129 -3.18 30.68 -11.42
C ASP A 129 -1.70 30.55 -11.82
N LEU A 130 -1.45 29.64 -12.77
CA LEU A 130 -0.13 29.33 -13.29
C LEU A 130 0.50 30.56 -13.97
N ASP A 131 -0.29 31.39 -14.67
CA ASP A 131 0.22 32.57 -15.37
C ASP A 131 0.72 33.64 -14.39
N ALA A 132 -0.01 33.85 -13.30
CA ALA A 132 0.42 34.76 -12.23
C ALA A 132 1.70 34.28 -11.55
N ILE A 133 1.80 32.97 -11.29
CA ILE A 133 2.95 32.36 -10.61
C ILE A 133 4.20 32.39 -11.51
N ILE A 134 4.05 32.10 -12.81
CA ILE A 134 5.15 32.24 -13.77
C ILE A 134 5.65 33.68 -13.80
N LYS A 135 4.74 34.66 -13.97
CA LYS A 135 5.09 36.09 -14.01
C LYS A 135 5.83 36.55 -12.74
N ALA A 136 5.41 36.08 -11.57
CA ALA A 136 6.04 36.41 -10.30
C ALA A 136 7.44 35.79 -10.11
N LYS A 137 7.76 34.74 -10.86
CA LYS A 137 9.01 33.97 -10.74
C LYS A 137 9.90 34.04 -11.98
N MET A 138 9.60 34.93 -12.93
CA MET A 138 10.39 35.07 -14.18
C MET A 138 11.83 35.54 -13.97
N ASP A 139 12.10 36.25 -12.87
CA ASP A 139 13.41 36.85 -12.59
C ASP A 139 14.45 35.82 -12.09
N ASP A 140 14.01 34.62 -11.66
CA ASP A 140 14.88 33.56 -11.15
C ASP A 140 14.71 32.27 -11.99
N GLN A 141 15.65 32.04 -12.92
CA GLN A 141 15.67 30.89 -13.82
C GLN A 141 16.24 29.61 -13.16
N SER A 142 15.84 29.33 -11.93
CA SER A 142 16.18 28.07 -11.25
C SER A 142 15.43 26.88 -11.87
N ALA A 143 16.11 25.74 -12.00
CA ALA A 143 15.51 24.47 -12.41
C ALA A 143 14.34 24.04 -11.50
N LEU A 144 14.35 24.47 -10.23
CA LEU A 144 13.26 24.24 -9.28
C LEU A 144 11.96 24.94 -9.70
N HIS A 145 12.03 26.13 -10.31
CA HIS A 145 10.84 26.82 -10.80
C HIS A 145 10.22 26.11 -12.01
N VAL A 146 11.05 25.52 -12.87
CA VAL A 146 10.56 24.70 -14.00
C VAL A 146 9.79 23.47 -13.50
N VAL A 147 10.34 22.75 -12.51
CA VAL A 147 9.64 21.62 -11.89
C VAL A 147 8.36 22.08 -11.20
N LEU A 148 8.41 23.19 -10.45
CA LEU A 148 7.23 23.74 -9.79
C LEU A 148 6.11 24.06 -10.79
N PHE A 149 6.41 24.68 -11.94
CA PHE A 149 5.38 24.99 -12.94
C PHE A 149 4.76 23.72 -13.54
N GLN A 150 5.57 22.68 -13.79
CA GLN A 150 5.08 21.38 -14.26
C GLN A 150 4.20 20.69 -13.22
N GLU A 151 4.58 20.73 -11.94
CA GLU A 151 3.80 20.15 -10.85
C GLU A 151 2.48 20.92 -10.65
N ILE A 152 2.48 22.25 -10.75
CA ILE A 152 1.25 23.06 -10.72
C ILE A 152 0.33 22.73 -11.89
N GLU A 153 0.87 22.58 -13.10
CA GLU A 153 0.09 22.19 -14.28
C GLU A 153 -0.56 20.82 -14.09
N ARG A 154 0.21 19.81 -13.66
CA ARG A 154 -0.31 18.47 -13.35
C ARG A 154 -1.36 18.49 -12.25
N TYR A 155 -1.11 19.25 -11.19
CA TYR A 155 -2.06 19.40 -10.08
C TYR A 155 -3.37 20.04 -10.54
N ASN A 156 -3.30 21.07 -11.38
CA ASN A 156 -4.48 21.72 -11.95
C ASN A 156 -5.29 20.79 -12.88
N ILE A 157 -4.61 19.95 -13.67
CA ILE A 157 -5.27 18.92 -14.49
C ILE A 157 -6.02 17.92 -13.59
N MET A 158 -5.39 17.45 -12.52
CA MET A 158 -6.01 16.54 -11.55
C MET A 158 -7.21 17.20 -10.86
N LEU A 159 -7.05 18.41 -10.30
CA LEU A 159 -8.14 19.16 -9.66
C LEU A 159 -9.32 19.39 -10.61
N GLY A 160 -9.04 19.74 -11.87
CA GLY A 160 -10.05 19.92 -12.90
C GLY A 160 -10.74 18.62 -13.30
N GLY A 161 -10.02 17.49 -13.27
CA GLY A 161 -10.58 16.14 -13.44
C GLY A 161 -11.54 15.76 -12.32
N VAL A 162 -11.09 15.88 -11.07
CA VAL A 162 -11.89 15.57 -9.87
C VAL A 162 -13.15 16.44 -9.82
N ARG A 163 -13.03 17.75 -10.04
CA ARG A 163 -14.19 18.66 -10.05
C ARG A 163 -15.22 18.30 -11.13
N ARG A 164 -14.76 17.94 -12.34
CA ARG A 164 -15.66 17.49 -13.42
C ARG A 164 -16.34 16.19 -13.07
N GLN A 165 -15.60 15.18 -12.62
CA GLN A 165 -16.17 13.88 -12.25
C GLN A 165 -17.17 13.99 -11.10
N LEU A 166 -16.89 14.78 -10.07
CA LEU A 166 -17.85 15.05 -8.99
C LEU A 166 -19.10 15.78 -9.51
N ALA A 167 -18.94 16.79 -10.38
CA ALA A 167 -20.09 17.49 -10.95
C ALA A 167 -20.96 16.60 -11.85
N ASP A 168 -20.33 15.73 -12.64
CA ASP A 168 -21.04 14.82 -13.55
C ASP A 168 -21.66 13.65 -12.79
N LEU A 169 -21.03 13.14 -11.73
CA LEU A 169 -21.62 12.18 -10.80
C LEU A 169 -22.93 12.70 -10.21
N ARG A 170 -22.94 13.95 -9.72
CA ARG A 170 -24.15 14.58 -9.18
C ARG A 170 -25.27 14.73 -10.21
N LYS A 171 -24.92 15.04 -11.46
CA LYS A 171 -25.89 15.09 -12.57
C LYS A 171 -26.40 13.70 -12.93
N ALA A 172 -25.54 12.68 -12.89
CA ALA A 172 -25.89 11.29 -13.17
C ALA A 172 -26.85 10.73 -12.11
N VAL A 173 -26.58 11.01 -10.83
CA VAL A 173 -27.46 10.68 -9.71
C VAL A 173 -28.85 11.31 -9.88
N LYS A 174 -28.92 12.55 -10.38
CA LYS A 174 -30.19 13.26 -10.69
C LYS A 174 -30.83 12.85 -12.01
N GLY A 175 -30.26 11.88 -12.73
CA GLY A 175 -30.75 11.41 -14.04
C GLY A 175 -30.59 12.41 -15.18
N THR A 176 -29.78 13.46 -15.02
CA THR A 176 -29.52 14.48 -16.06
C THR A 176 -28.40 14.06 -17.02
N VAL A 177 -27.48 13.21 -16.56
CA VAL A 177 -26.37 12.63 -17.35
C VAL A 177 -26.46 11.11 -17.28
N VAL A 178 -26.00 10.42 -18.32
CA VAL A 178 -25.96 8.95 -18.34
C VAL A 178 -24.88 8.45 -17.38
N MET A 179 -25.21 7.48 -16.54
CA MET A 179 -24.23 6.78 -15.71
C MET A 179 -23.32 5.94 -16.60
N THR A 180 -22.08 6.38 -16.79
CA THR A 180 -21.03 5.61 -17.49
C THR A 180 -20.36 4.65 -16.52
N ALA A 181 -19.68 3.61 -17.02
CA ALA A 181 -18.94 2.67 -16.18
C ALA A 181 -17.92 3.39 -15.26
N GLU A 182 -17.25 4.42 -15.78
CA GLU A 182 -16.31 5.24 -15.00
C GLU A 182 -17.00 6.02 -13.86
N LEU A 183 -18.20 6.55 -14.10
CA LEU A 183 -18.97 7.25 -13.06
C LEU A 183 -19.59 6.28 -12.05
N GLU A 184 -19.96 5.08 -12.48
CA GLU A 184 -20.44 4.01 -11.61
C GLU A 184 -19.33 3.53 -10.66
N ASP A 185 -18.10 3.37 -11.16
CA ASP A 185 -16.95 3.05 -10.32
C ASP A 185 -16.70 4.14 -9.27
N VAL A 186 -16.74 5.42 -9.68
CA VAL A 186 -16.61 6.56 -8.75
C VAL A 186 -17.76 6.56 -7.73
N PHE A 187 -18.99 6.27 -8.15
CA PHE A 187 -20.16 6.16 -7.27
C PHE A 187 -19.95 5.10 -6.19
N ILE A 188 -19.53 3.89 -6.59
CA ILE A 188 -19.26 2.77 -5.67
C ILE A 188 -18.12 3.12 -4.73
N CYS A 189 -17.01 3.66 -5.24
CA CYS A 189 -15.89 4.10 -4.41
C CYS A 189 -16.31 5.13 -3.38
N MET A 190 -17.09 6.14 -3.78
CA MET A 190 -17.58 7.16 -2.85
C MET A 190 -18.53 6.60 -1.79
N PHE A 191 -19.43 5.69 -2.18
CA PHE A 191 -20.33 5.03 -1.23
C PHE A 191 -19.56 4.17 -0.22
N ASP A 192 -18.52 3.47 -0.67
CA ASP A 192 -17.66 2.62 0.15
C ASP A 192 -16.58 3.41 0.94
N GLY A 193 -16.51 4.73 0.79
CA GLY A 193 -15.50 5.57 1.43
C GLY A 193 -14.07 5.39 0.90
N ARG A 194 -13.93 4.89 -0.33
CA ARG A 194 -12.65 4.64 -1.02
C ARG A 194 -12.34 5.74 -2.05
N ILE A 195 -11.05 5.90 -2.34
CA ILE A 195 -10.58 6.84 -3.36
C ILE A 195 -10.71 6.18 -4.74
N PRO A 196 -11.38 6.80 -5.73
CA PRO A 196 -11.44 6.28 -7.09
C PRO A 196 -10.04 6.17 -7.73
N ALA A 197 -9.78 5.04 -8.40
CA ALA A 197 -8.50 4.82 -9.08
C ALA A 197 -8.21 5.84 -10.20
N SER A 198 -9.24 6.49 -10.74
CA SER A 198 -9.12 7.55 -11.73
C SER A 198 -8.46 8.82 -11.17
N TRP A 199 -8.43 9.01 -9.84
CA TRP A 199 -7.81 10.16 -9.18
C TRP A 199 -6.34 9.93 -8.80
N LEU A 200 -5.85 8.70 -8.92
CA LEU A 200 -4.47 8.31 -8.60
C LEU A 200 -3.50 8.49 -9.78
N LYS A 201 -4.00 8.97 -10.93
CA LYS A 201 -3.24 9.19 -12.17
C LYS A 201 -2.95 10.68 -12.38
#